data_AF-A0A7X8XXI9-F1
#
_entry.id   AF-A0A7X8XXI9-F1
#
_cell.length_a   1.000
_cell.length_b   1.000
_cell.length_c   1.000
_cell.angle_alpha   90.00
_cell.angle_beta   90.00
_cell.angle_gamma   90.00
#
_symmetry.space_group_name_H-M   'P 1'
#
loop_
_entity.id
_entity.type
_entity.pdbx_description
1 polymer ?
#
loop_
_entity_poly.entity_id
_entity_poly.type
_entity_poly.pdbx_seq_one_letter_code
_entity_poly.pdbx_strand_id
1 'polypeptide(L)'
;MTLRLNPQDNNYYELIDNGNYRISQELTIEIDNFLGNDLTFKVLPGYITDFRTGPKIIVDLLTDVPQIGDLRTAMCWLIHDITYDGLLPRKEADLLLFQMLEELKVENPVKYGDFNSNTIYTGLRMVGMFAYKREGYLADNYKVIFSKTPSASPSEDIDTTVNIEKIQLDKIRSAAKELNINL
;
A
#
# COMPACT_ATOMS: atom_id res chain seq x y z
N MET A 1 -1.86 14.65 5.94
CA MET A 1 -0.67 13.80 5.70
C MET A 1 -0.14 14.19 4.33
N THR A 2 1.16 14.26 4.09
CA THR A 2 1.67 14.61 2.75
C THR A 2 2.67 13.57 2.29
N LEU A 3 2.54 13.12 1.04
CA LEU A 3 3.44 12.17 0.39
C LEU A 3 4.44 12.92 -0.49
N ARG A 4 5.74 12.85 -0.14
CA ARG A 4 6.85 13.37 -0.96
C ARG A 4 7.71 12.22 -1.47
N LEU A 5 8.16 12.35 -2.71
CA LEU A 5 8.87 11.30 -3.45
C LEU A 5 10.12 11.88 -4.09
N ASN A 6 11.20 11.10 -4.17
CA ASN A 6 12.37 11.45 -4.95
C ASN A 6 13.04 10.16 -5.44
N PRO A 7 13.26 9.99 -6.75
CA PRO A 7 12.93 10.87 -7.88
C PRO A 7 11.42 10.96 -8.20
N GLN A 8 11.07 11.96 -9.02
CA GLN A 8 9.70 12.26 -9.46
C GLN A 8 9.41 11.74 -10.89
N ASP A 9 10.33 10.98 -11.48
CA ASP A 9 10.18 10.39 -12.81
C ASP A 9 9.75 8.91 -12.76
N ASN A 10 9.27 8.40 -13.90
CA ASN A 10 8.76 7.03 -14.01
C ASN A 10 9.87 5.98 -14.28
N ASN A 11 11.16 6.36 -14.33
CA ASN A 11 12.25 5.48 -14.74
C ASN A 11 12.96 4.82 -13.54
N TYR A 12 12.19 4.38 -12.54
CA TYR A 12 12.72 3.93 -11.26
C TYR A 12 12.71 2.42 -11.04
N TYR A 13 12.21 1.66 -12.01
CA TYR A 13 12.18 0.20 -11.94
C TYR A 13 12.45 -0.44 -13.30
N GLU A 14 12.84 -1.70 -13.25
CA GLU A 14 13.02 -2.59 -14.40
C GLU A 14 12.16 -3.84 -14.20
N LEU A 15 11.40 -4.23 -15.21
CA LEU A 15 10.71 -5.53 -15.20
C LEU A 15 11.77 -6.64 -15.29
N ILE A 16 11.76 -7.57 -14.34
CA ILE A 16 12.73 -8.68 -14.31
C ILE A 16 12.09 -9.99 -14.82
N ASP A 17 11.02 -10.46 -14.20
CA ASP A 17 10.31 -11.69 -14.61
C ASP A 17 8.95 -11.81 -13.91
N ASN A 18 7.95 -12.40 -14.57
CA ASN A 18 6.66 -12.81 -14.00
C ASN A 18 5.89 -11.74 -13.20
N GLY A 19 6.02 -10.46 -13.60
CA GLY A 19 5.41 -9.35 -12.88
C GLY A 19 6.13 -8.96 -11.59
N ASN A 20 7.38 -9.39 -11.43
CA ASN A 20 8.32 -8.83 -10.47
C ASN A 20 9.13 -7.72 -11.13
N TYR A 21 9.40 -6.70 -10.34
CA TYR A 21 10.10 -5.50 -10.72
C TYR A 21 11.28 -5.30 -9.78
N ARG A 22 12.37 -4.81 -10.34
CA ARG A 22 13.56 -4.42 -9.60
C ARG A 22 13.65 -2.89 -9.58
N ILE A 23 13.76 -2.31 -8.41
CA ILE A 23 14.03 -0.88 -8.26
C ILE A 23 15.43 -0.58 -8.84
N SER A 24 15.53 0.28 -9.84
CA SER A 24 16.78 0.55 -10.58
C SER A 24 17.56 1.73 -9.99
N GLN A 25 16.87 2.63 -9.29
CA GLN A 25 17.45 3.81 -8.65
C GLN A 25 16.98 3.96 -7.22
N GLU A 26 17.75 4.69 -6.41
CA GLU A 26 17.38 4.95 -5.02
C GLU A 26 16.09 5.78 -4.97
N LEU A 27 15.14 5.32 -4.17
CA LEU A 27 13.90 6.04 -3.90
C LEU A 27 13.92 6.54 -2.46
N THR A 28 13.60 7.81 -2.27
CA THR A 28 13.29 8.39 -0.96
C THR A 28 11.82 8.78 -0.94
N ILE A 29 11.10 8.26 0.05
CA ILE A 29 9.67 8.46 0.23
C ILE A 29 9.48 9.00 1.65
N GLU A 30 8.87 10.16 1.77
CA GLU A 30 8.59 10.82 3.04
C GLU A 30 7.08 10.96 3.21
N ILE A 31 6.60 10.59 4.40
CA ILE A 31 5.20 10.68 4.77
C ILE A 31 5.11 11.44 6.08
N ASP A 32 4.50 12.61 6.03
CA ASP A 32 4.35 13.45 7.22
C ASP A 32 3.09 13.10 7.97
N ASN A 33 3.23 13.07 9.30
CA ASN A 33 2.10 13.06 10.22
C ASN A 33 1.19 11.82 10.11
N PHE A 34 1.80 10.65 9.97
CA PHE A 34 1.11 9.36 10.12
C PHE A 34 1.08 8.95 11.60
N LEU A 35 -0.11 8.98 12.21
CA LEU A 35 -0.29 8.66 13.64
C LEU A 35 0.69 9.45 14.53
N GLY A 36 0.83 10.75 14.27
CA GLY A 36 1.75 11.64 14.98
C GLY A 36 3.24 11.39 14.71
N ASN A 37 3.60 10.63 13.67
CA ASN A 37 4.98 10.39 13.28
C ASN A 37 5.23 10.73 11.82
N ASP A 38 6.43 11.23 11.53
CA ASP A 38 6.97 11.35 10.19
C ASP A 38 7.70 10.04 9.85
N LEU A 39 7.40 9.49 8.69
CA LEU A 39 8.00 8.26 8.18
C LEU A 39 8.92 8.61 7.01
N THR A 40 10.10 8.03 7.00
CA THR A 40 11.00 8.08 5.85
C THR A 40 11.38 6.67 5.44
N PHE A 41 11.18 6.37 4.16
CA PHE A 41 11.59 5.14 3.52
C PHE A 41 12.63 5.46 2.47
N LYS A 42 13.77 4.80 2.58
CA LYS A 42 14.83 4.87 1.58
C LYS A 42 15.01 3.48 0.99
N VAL A 43 14.49 3.30 -0.22
CA VAL A 43 14.53 2.04 -0.97
C VAL A 43 15.74 2.07 -1.89
N LEU A 44 16.70 1.19 -1.63
CA LEU A 44 17.97 1.14 -2.35
C LEU A 44 17.83 0.35 -3.67
N PRO A 45 18.68 0.67 -4.66
CA PRO A 45 18.71 -0.07 -5.93
C PRO A 45 18.84 -1.59 -5.74
N GLY A 46 18.06 -2.30 -6.54
CA GLY A 46 17.96 -3.75 -6.56
C GLY A 46 17.01 -4.34 -5.52
N TYR A 47 16.16 -3.54 -4.87
CA TYR A 47 14.98 -4.04 -4.15
C TYR A 47 14.00 -4.69 -5.14
N ILE A 48 13.39 -5.81 -4.77
CA ILE A 48 12.46 -6.55 -5.63
C ILE A 48 11.05 -6.44 -5.04
N THR A 49 10.10 -6.05 -5.88
CA THR A 49 8.67 -5.93 -5.53
C THR A 49 7.84 -6.40 -6.71
N ASP A 50 6.63 -6.86 -6.47
CA ASP A 50 5.61 -7.07 -7.49
C ASP A 50 4.60 -5.91 -7.54
N PHE A 51 4.79 -4.86 -6.72
CA PHE A 51 3.84 -3.79 -6.45
C PHE A 51 2.46 -4.34 -6.07
N ARG A 52 2.42 -5.49 -5.38
CA ARG A 52 1.18 -6.16 -5.01
C ARG A 52 1.07 -6.36 -3.51
N THR A 53 0.03 -5.76 -2.98
CA THR A 53 -0.49 -6.15 -1.69
C THR A 53 -1.35 -7.41 -1.80
N GLY A 54 -0.92 -8.49 -1.14
CA GLY A 54 -1.69 -9.70 -0.98
C GLY A 54 -1.71 -10.62 -2.21
N PRO A 55 -2.53 -11.68 -2.20
CA PRO A 55 -2.60 -12.63 -3.30
C PRO A 55 -3.30 -11.97 -4.48
N LYS A 56 -2.86 -12.29 -5.69
CA LYS A 56 -3.36 -11.76 -6.98
C LYS A 56 -4.91 -11.70 -7.07
N ILE A 57 -5.60 -12.62 -6.39
CA ILE A 57 -7.06 -12.67 -6.35
C ILE A 57 -7.71 -11.47 -5.66
N ILE A 58 -7.09 -10.86 -4.64
CA ILE A 58 -7.61 -9.64 -3.99
C ILE A 58 -7.52 -8.48 -4.96
N VAL A 59 -6.40 -8.40 -5.68
CA VAL A 59 -6.13 -7.38 -6.68
C VAL A 59 -7.14 -7.47 -7.83
N ASP A 60 -7.36 -8.67 -8.35
CA ASP A 60 -8.26 -8.90 -9.49
C ASP A 60 -9.75 -8.72 -9.10
N LEU A 61 -10.10 -8.83 -7.81
CA LEU A 61 -11.48 -8.78 -7.31
C LEU A 61 -11.89 -7.43 -6.70
N LEU A 62 -10.95 -6.69 -6.11
CA LEU A 62 -11.22 -5.49 -5.30
C LEU A 62 -10.65 -4.19 -5.88
N THR A 63 -9.84 -4.27 -6.93
CA THR A 63 -9.15 -3.10 -7.47
C THR A 63 -9.25 -3.02 -8.98
N ASP A 64 -10.14 -2.15 -9.46
CA ASP A 64 -9.99 -1.46 -10.76
C ASP A 64 -8.81 -0.45 -10.74
N VAL A 65 -8.02 -0.43 -9.66
CA VAL A 65 -6.88 0.47 -9.49
C VAL A 65 -5.66 -0.13 -10.19
N PRO A 66 -5.08 0.57 -11.19
CA PRO A 66 -3.87 0.10 -11.85
C PRO A 66 -2.71 0.07 -10.84
N GLN A 67 -2.23 -1.14 -10.53
CA GLN A 67 -1.16 -1.39 -9.55
C GLN A 67 0.13 -0.65 -9.91
N ILE A 68 0.44 -0.67 -11.20
CA ILE A 68 1.49 0.15 -11.83
C ILE A 68 0.74 1.09 -12.77
N GLY A 69 0.05 2.05 -12.17
CA GLY A 69 -0.50 3.20 -12.87
C GLY A 69 0.61 4.21 -13.09
N ASP A 70 0.49 5.35 -12.43
CA ASP A 70 1.57 6.32 -12.30
C ASP A 70 2.49 6.05 -11.09
N LEU A 71 3.63 6.73 -11.08
CA LEU A 71 4.60 6.72 -9.98
C LEU A 71 3.95 6.82 -8.60
N ARG A 72 3.04 7.78 -8.35
CA ARG A 72 2.50 8.00 -7.00
C ARG A 72 1.67 6.81 -6.53
N THR A 73 0.81 6.29 -7.39
CA THR A 73 0.01 5.08 -7.09
C THR A 73 0.91 3.88 -6.80
N ALA A 74 1.93 3.65 -7.64
CA ALA A 74 2.89 2.57 -7.43
C ALA A 74 3.70 2.71 -6.13
N MET A 75 4.02 3.94 -5.71
CA MET A 75 4.68 4.20 -4.43
C MET A 75 3.80 3.86 -3.23
N CYS A 76 2.49 4.12 -3.31
CA CYS A 76 1.56 3.70 -2.26
C CYS A 76 1.59 2.18 -2.05
N TRP A 77 1.56 1.41 -3.14
CA TRP A 77 1.65 -0.05 -3.10
C TRP A 77 3.01 -0.54 -2.60
N LEU A 78 4.10 0.06 -3.06
CA LEU A 78 5.46 -0.28 -2.62
C LEU A 78 5.64 -0.05 -1.12
N ILE A 79 5.17 1.08 -0.59
CA ILE A 79 5.24 1.36 0.86
C ILE A 79 4.37 0.38 1.65
N HIS A 80 3.21 0.01 1.13
CA HIS A 80 2.40 -1.03 1.77
C HIS A 80 3.17 -2.35 1.86
N ASP A 81 3.73 -2.84 0.75
CA ASP A 81 4.54 -4.07 0.73
C ASP A 81 5.69 -4.02 1.76
N ILE A 82 6.46 -2.94 1.73
CA ILE A 82 7.60 -2.69 2.63
C ILE A 82 7.16 -2.70 4.10
N THR A 83 6.04 -2.06 4.42
CA THR A 83 5.55 -1.95 5.79
C THR A 83 4.88 -3.23 6.29
N TYR A 84 4.24 -3.98 5.38
CA TYR A 84 3.60 -5.25 5.67
C TYR A 84 4.61 -6.36 5.97
N ASP A 85 5.84 -6.24 5.44
CA ASP A 85 6.98 -7.14 5.69
C ASP A 85 7.61 -6.96 7.11
N GLY A 86 6.92 -6.25 8.01
CA GLY A 86 7.22 -6.24 9.44
C GLY A 86 7.75 -4.92 10.00
N LEU A 87 7.80 -3.84 9.19
CA LEU A 87 8.20 -2.52 9.68
C LEU A 87 7.08 -1.79 10.44
N LEU A 88 5.81 -2.10 10.13
CA LEU A 88 4.65 -1.61 10.87
C LEU A 88 3.72 -2.77 11.24
N PRO A 89 2.90 -2.62 12.30
CA PRO A 89 1.76 -3.51 12.52
C PRO A 89 0.86 -3.53 11.27
N ARG A 90 0.35 -4.70 10.88
CA ARG A 90 -0.49 -4.84 9.67
C ARG A 90 -1.65 -3.85 9.60
N LYS A 91 -2.30 -3.58 10.73
CA LYS A 91 -3.37 -2.58 10.83
C LYS A 91 -2.90 -1.17 10.44
N GLU A 92 -1.70 -0.80 10.88
CA GLU A 92 -1.09 0.49 10.54
C GLU A 92 -0.64 0.52 9.08
N ALA A 93 -0.10 -0.57 8.53
CA ALA A 93 0.24 -0.67 7.11
C ALA A 93 -1.00 -0.49 6.21
N ASP A 94 -2.11 -1.18 6.53
CA ASP A 94 -3.38 -1.05 5.79
C ASP A 94 -3.92 0.39 5.89
N LEU A 95 -3.87 1.00 7.08
CA LEU A 95 -4.31 2.37 7.30
C LEU A 95 -3.44 3.39 6.55
N LEU A 96 -2.13 3.17 6.52
CA LEU A 96 -1.17 4.01 5.81
C LEU A 96 -1.48 4.03 4.31
N LEU A 97 -1.71 2.85 3.71
CA LEU A 97 -2.12 2.76 2.30
C LEU A 97 -3.44 3.51 2.04
N PHE A 98 -4.44 3.31 2.90
CA PHE A 98 -5.71 4.03 2.80
C PHE A 98 -5.50 5.56 2.79
N GLN A 99 -4.75 6.08 3.77
CA GLN A 99 -4.49 7.51 3.88
C GLN A 99 -3.70 8.04 2.68
N MET A 100 -2.73 7.28 2.16
CA MET A 100 -1.96 7.70 0.98
C MET A 100 -2.85 7.80 -0.26
N LEU A 101 -3.74 6.82 -0.48
CA LEU A 101 -4.68 6.85 -1.61
C LEU A 101 -5.71 7.98 -1.48
N GLU A 102 -6.20 8.28 -0.27
CA GLU A 102 -7.07 9.45 -0.05
C GLU A 102 -6.35 10.77 -0.25
N GLU A 103 -5.07 10.88 0.13
CA GLU A 103 -4.27 12.08 -0.16
C GLU A 103 -4.12 12.29 -1.67
N LEU A 104 -3.85 11.23 -2.44
CA LEU A 104 -3.82 11.33 -3.90
C LEU A 104 -5.14 11.87 -4.46
N LYS A 105 -6.28 11.41 -3.94
CA LYS A 105 -7.61 11.89 -4.34
C LYS A 105 -7.82 13.38 -4.04
N VAL A 106 -7.33 13.85 -2.90
CA VAL A 106 -7.41 15.28 -2.53
C VAL A 106 -6.53 16.11 -3.48
N GLU A 107 -5.32 15.66 -3.78
CA GLU A 107 -4.40 16.35 -4.68
C GLU A 107 -4.89 16.40 -6.14
N ASN A 108 -5.47 15.31 -6.65
CA ASN A 108 -5.95 15.22 -8.03
C ASN A 108 -7.24 14.38 -8.15
N PRO A 109 -8.40 14.97 -7.84
CA PRO A 109 -9.68 14.25 -7.83
C PRO A 109 -10.13 13.81 -9.23
N VAL A 110 -9.67 14.50 -10.29
CA VAL A 110 -9.99 14.12 -11.68
C VAL A 110 -9.33 12.80 -12.06
N LYS A 111 -8.11 12.57 -11.57
CA LYS A 111 -7.32 11.37 -11.90
C LYS A 111 -7.60 10.20 -10.97
N TYR A 112 -7.80 10.47 -9.67
CA TYR A 112 -7.88 9.44 -8.64
C TYR A 112 -9.26 9.33 -7.99
N GLY A 113 -10.23 10.18 -8.35
CA GLY A 113 -11.54 10.24 -7.69
C GLY A 113 -12.31 8.92 -7.70
N ASP A 114 -12.08 8.08 -8.71
CA ASP A 114 -12.69 6.76 -8.85
C ASP A 114 -12.03 5.68 -7.97
N PHE A 115 -10.90 5.98 -7.32
CA PHE A 115 -10.28 5.07 -6.37
C PHE A 115 -11.18 4.87 -5.15
N ASN A 116 -11.65 3.64 -5.00
CA ASN A 116 -12.41 3.22 -3.83
C ASN A 116 -11.47 2.74 -2.72
N SER A 117 -10.72 3.67 -2.13
CA SER A 117 -9.75 3.40 -1.05
C SER A 117 -10.37 2.65 0.12
N ASN A 118 -11.65 2.90 0.42
CA ASN A 118 -12.39 2.15 1.45
C ASN A 118 -12.54 0.66 1.10
N THR A 119 -12.84 0.33 -0.15
CA THR A 119 -12.94 -1.07 -0.59
C THR A 119 -11.59 -1.76 -0.52
N ILE A 120 -10.52 -1.06 -0.91
CA ILE A 120 -9.13 -1.55 -0.79
C ILE A 120 -8.80 -1.84 0.67
N TYR A 121 -8.95 -0.83 1.53
CA TYR A 121 -8.68 -0.96 2.97
C TYR A 121 -9.45 -2.13 3.59
N THR A 122 -10.76 -2.21 3.32
CA THR A 122 -11.65 -3.25 3.84
C THR A 122 -11.28 -4.64 3.34
N GLY A 123 -10.90 -4.75 2.07
CA GLY A 123 -10.38 -5.97 1.45
C GLY A 123 -9.12 -6.48 2.13
N LEU A 124 -8.15 -5.59 2.34
CA LEU A 124 -6.89 -5.91 3.01
C LEU A 124 -7.10 -6.33 4.46
N ARG A 125 -7.99 -5.66 5.19
CA ARG A 125 -8.33 -5.99 6.57
C ARG A 125 -8.96 -7.39 6.72
N MET A 126 -9.77 -7.82 5.75
CA MET A 126 -10.42 -9.13 5.76
C MET A 126 -9.51 -10.26 5.29
N VAL A 127 -8.76 -10.04 4.20
CA VAL A 127 -8.06 -11.13 3.50
C VAL A 127 -6.55 -11.13 3.78
N GLY A 128 -5.97 -10.03 4.26
CA GLY A 128 -4.56 -9.93 4.61
C GLY A 128 -4.11 -10.92 5.69
N MET A 129 -5.05 -11.41 6.53
CA MET A 129 -4.77 -12.46 7.51
C MET A 129 -4.44 -13.81 6.86
N PHE A 130 -4.98 -14.11 5.68
CA PHE A 130 -4.85 -15.40 5.00
C PHE A 130 -3.69 -15.45 3.99
N ALA A 131 -3.05 -14.31 3.72
CA ALA A 131 -2.34 -14.10 2.46
C ALA A 131 -0.81 -14.10 2.52
N TYR A 132 -0.18 -13.96 3.68
CA TYR A 132 1.27 -13.76 3.74
C TYR A 132 1.99 -14.96 4.34
N LYS A 133 2.19 -15.97 3.49
CA LYS A 133 3.34 -16.88 3.57
C LYS A 133 4.23 -16.65 2.35
N ARG A 134 4.98 -15.53 2.32
CA ARG A 134 6.09 -15.35 1.37
C ARG A 134 7.31 -16.14 1.89
N GLU A 135 7.25 -17.47 1.82
CA GLU A 135 8.46 -18.28 1.99
C GLU A 135 9.35 -18.08 0.77
N GLY A 136 10.50 -17.42 0.93
CA GLY A 136 11.59 -17.42 -0.06
C GLY A 136 12.02 -16.08 -0.66
N TYR A 137 11.24 -14.99 -0.55
CA TYR A 137 11.65 -13.67 -1.09
C TYR A 137 12.34 -12.75 -0.08
N LEU A 138 12.23 -13.06 1.22
CA LEU A 138 12.66 -12.17 2.32
C LEU A 138 14.16 -12.22 2.65
N ALA A 139 14.93 -13.16 2.10
CA ALA A 139 16.34 -13.33 2.49
C ALA A 139 17.26 -12.20 1.98
N ASP A 140 16.84 -11.43 0.96
CA ASP A 140 17.66 -10.40 0.31
C ASP A 140 17.16 -8.95 0.52
N ASN A 141 16.11 -8.73 1.32
CA ASN A 141 15.44 -7.42 1.48
C ASN A 141 16.10 -6.46 2.49
N TYR A 142 17.42 -6.53 2.69
CA TYR A 142 18.21 -5.55 3.47
C TYR A 142 18.38 -4.18 2.76
N LYS A 143 17.52 -3.88 1.79
CA LYS A 143 17.64 -2.72 0.89
C LYS A 143 16.66 -1.60 1.20
N VAL A 144 16.02 -1.64 2.36
CA VAL A 144 15.17 -0.54 2.84
C VAL A 144 15.77 0.00 4.13
N ILE A 145 16.00 1.31 4.16
CA ILE A 145 16.29 2.05 5.38
C ILE A 145 15.01 2.77 5.78
N PHE A 146 14.53 2.50 6.99
CA PHE A 146 13.29 3.05 7.52
C PHE A 146 13.56 3.88 8.78
N SER A 147 12.98 5.07 8.85
CA SER A 147 12.93 5.87 10.08
C SER A 147 11.50 6.30 10.39
N LYS A 148 11.18 6.25 11.69
CA LYS A 148 9.94 6.77 12.27
C LYS A 148 10.32 7.79 13.34
N THR A 149 9.97 9.05 13.15
CA THR A 149 10.29 10.14 14.07
C THR A 149 9.02 10.86 14.51
N PRO A 150 8.90 11.32 15.77
CA PRO A 150 7.73 12.09 16.19
C PRO A 150 7.55 13.34 15.31
N SER A 151 6.34 13.58 14.81
CA SER A 151 6.04 14.78 14.02
C SER A 151 6.06 16.02 14.90
N ALA A 152 6.58 17.13 14.35
CA ALA A 152 6.56 18.43 15.04
C ALA A 152 5.13 18.98 15.27
N SER A 153 4.18 18.52 14.46
CA SER A 153 2.76 18.88 14.54
C SER A 153 1.90 17.60 14.46
N PRO A 154 1.79 16.81 15.54
CA PRO A 154 1.03 15.57 15.51
C PRO A 154 -0.43 15.86 15.13
N SER A 155 -0.97 15.09 14.18
CA SER A 155 -2.38 15.13 13.77
C SER A 155 -3.22 14.67 14.95
N GLU A 156 -4.36 15.33 15.17
CA GLU A 156 -5.41 14.77 16.02
C GLU A 156 -5.79 13.38 15.48
N ASP A 157 -5.80 12.38 16.36
CA ASP A 157 -6.14 11.00 16.03
C ASP A 157 -7.46 10.96 15.26
N ILE A 158 -7.40 10.58 13.97
CA ILE A 158 -8.61 10.28 13.22
C ILE A 158 -9.07 8.91 13.73
N ASP A 159 -10.00 8.92 14.69
CA ASP A 159 -10.75 7.76 15.15
C ASP A 159 -11.53 7.19 13.95
N THR A 160 -10.85 6.35 13.17
CA THR A 160 -11.32 5.74 11.93
C THR A 160 -12.15 4.49 12.26
N THR A 161 -13.07 4.65 13.22
CA THR A 161 -14.21 3.75 13.38
C THR A 161 -15.24 4.11 12.30
N VAL A 162 -14.84 4.00 11.03
CA VAL A 162 -15.76 4.20 9.90
C VAL A 162 -16.76 3.06 9.94
N ASN A 163 -18.04 3.43 9.97
CA ASN A 163 -19.23 2.58 9.96
C ASN A 163 -19.36 1.82 8.61
N ILE A 164 -18.36 1.00 8.27
CA ILE A 164 -18.18 0.29 6.98
C ILE A 164 -19.04 -0.99 6.91
N GLU A 165 -19.53 -1.48 8.05
CA GLU A 165 -19.76 -2.91 8.27
C GLU A 165 -20.93 -3.55 7.52
N LYS A 166 -21.86 -2.82 6.88
CA LYS A 166 -23.06 -3.48 6.32
C LYS A 166 -23.17 -3.56 4.81
N ILE A 167 -22.75 -2.52 4.08
CA ILE A 167 -22.97 -2.46 2.62
C ILE A 167 -21.80 -3.10 1.84
N GLN A 168 -20.58 -3.07 2.39
CA GLN A 168 -19.38 -3.60 1.71
C GLN A 168 -19.15 -5.09 1.97
N LEU A 169 -19.55 -5.59 3.14
CA LEU A 169 -19.42 -7.00 3.53
C LEU A 169 -20.21 -7.94 2.62
N ASP A 170 -21.39 -7.53 2.12
CA ASP A 170 -22.20 -8.37 1.24
C ASP A 170 -21.61 -8.49 -0.17
N LYS A 171 -20.99 -7.44 -0.69
CA LYS A 171 -20.28 -7.50 -1.98
C LYS A 171 -19.04 -8.39 -1.90
N ILE A 172 -18.29 -8.26 -0.81
CA ILE A 172 -17.07 -9.07 -0.58
C ILE A 172 -17.44 -10.54 -0.33
N ARG A 173 -18.54 -10.82 0.38
CA ARG A 173 -19.05 -12.19 0.57
C ARG A 173 -19.53 -12.83 -0.73
N SER A 174 -20.24 -12.08 -1.59
CA SER A 174 -20.60 -12.59 -2.93
C SER A 174 -19.36 -12.94 -3.75
N ALA A 175 -18.38 -12.04 -3.78
CA ALA A 175 -17.16 -12.21 -4.55
C ALA A 175 -16.27 -13.36 -4.02
N ALA A 176 -16.19 -13.55 -2.69
CA ALA A 176 -15.49 -14.70 -2.10
C ALA A 176 -16.20 -16.03 -2.36
N LYS A 177 -17.54 -16.04 -2.41
CA LYS A 177 -18.35 -17.23 -2.70
C LYS A 177 -18.18 -17.69 -4.14
N GLU A 178 -18.03 -16.76 -5.10
CA GLU A 178 -17.72 -17.08 -6.50
C GLU A 178 -16.32 -17.70 -6.67
N LEU A 179 -15.42 -17.45 -5.72
CA LEU A 179 -14.03 -17.92 -5.75
C LEU A 179 -13.76 -19.15 -4.86
N ASN A 180 -14.80 -19.76 -4.26
CA ASN A 180 -14.68 -20.85 -3.28
C ASN A 180 -13.78 -20.52 -2.07
N ILE A 181 -13.68 -19.25 -1.70
CA ILE A 181 -12.98 -18.82 -0.49
C ILE A 181 -14.01 -18.80 0.65
N ASN A 182 -13.87 -19.66 1.64
CA ASN A 182 -14.69 -19.60 2.85
C ASN A 182 -14.19 -18.45 3.73
N LEU A 183 -14.97 -17.37 3.77
CA LEU A 183 -14.84 -16.25 4.72
C LEU A 183 -15.48 -16.57 6.07
#